data_AF-A0A9E1Y2R5-F1
#
_entry.id   AF-A0A9E1Y2R5-F1
#
_cell.length_a   1.000
_cell.length_b   1.000
_cell.length_c   1.000
_cell.angle_alpha   90.00
_cell.angle_beta   90.00
_cell.angle_gamma   90.00
#
_symmetry.space_group_name_H-M   'P 1'
#
loop_
_entity.id
_entity.type
_entity.pdbx_description
1 polymer ?
#
loop_
_entity_poly.entity_id
_entity_poly.type
_entity_poly.pdbx_seq_one_letter_code
_entity_poly.pdbx_strand_id
1 'polypeptide(L)'
;MQNRQVFEGTVGMLDYDSIAGAVAKIRQNDAAGREQILAAVCWAAFACPQAITPIFDALAKAWLGAEKGLVPAMAAEPDNLPSAPLESSFWQAFWSVIDQKNFDAISITAAVAGLGGAVHSSMLALSEAAAAQHPGASAAKTRPVPGHTDLKALATTPKNSLGYTLHQMVVDNGYDLEVLDRDAIQLSELPPALRYLN
;
A
#
# COMPACT_ATOMS: atom_id res chain seq x y z
N MET A 1 4.81 -8.90 -18.48
CA MET A 1 3.76 -7.98 -18.98
C MET A 1 3.84 -7.92 -20.48
N GLN A 2 2.91 -8.58 -21.16
CA GLN A 2 2.99 -8.76 -22.62
C GLN A 2 2.46 -7.56 -23.41
N ASN A 3 1.62 -6.69 -22.81
CA ASN A 3 1.15 -5.42 -23.39
C ASN A 3 0.66 -4.44 -22.30
N ARG A 4 1.17 -3.19 -22.29
CA ARG A 4 0.81 -2.15 -21.29
C ARG A 4 -0.66 -1.74 -21.36
N GLN A 5 -1.16 -1.44 -22.56
CA GLN A 5 -2.54 -0.99 -22.75
C GLN A 5 -3.54 -2.08 -22.34
N VAL A 6 -3.19 -3.34 -22.60
CA VAL A 6 -4.00 -4.48 -22.13
C VAL A 6 -4.00 -4.52 -20.61
N PHE A 7 -2.84 -4.38 -19.96
CA PHE A 7 -2.75 -4.35 -18.50
C PHE A 7 -3.57 -3.20 -17.89
N GLU A 8 -3.41 -1.98 -18.41
CA GLU A 8 -4.17 -0.80 -18.00
C GLU A 8 -5.69 -1.07 -18.04
N GLY A 9 -6.17 -1.70 -19.12
CA GLY A 9 -7.57 -2.08 -19.26
C GLY A 9 -8.04 -3.21 -18.35
N THR A 10 -7.13 -3.94 -17.71
CA THR A 10 -7.45 -4.96 -16.69
C THR A 10 -7.39 -4.42 -15.27
N VAL A 11 -6.84 -3.22 -15.06
CA VAL A 11 -6.74 -2.60 -13.73
C VAL A 11 -8.11 -2.17 -13.27
N GLY A 12 -8.59 -2.89 -12.28
CA GLY A 12 -9.91 -2.76 -11.74
C GLY A 12 -10.12 -3.80 -10.67
N MET A 13 -11.34 -3.86 -10.19
CA MET A 13 -11.72 -4.83 -9.20
C MET A 13 -11.82 -6.23 -9.79
N LEU A 14 -11.28 -7.20 -9.08
CA LEU A 14 -11.58 -8.61 -9.31
C LEU A 14 -12.60 -9.07 -8.28
N ASP A 15 -13.56 -9.89 -8.70
CA ASP A 15 -14.36 -10.65 -7.74
C ASP A 15 -13.48 -11.65 -6.97
N TYR A 16 -13.98 -12.12 -5.83
CA TYR A 16 -13.20 -12.98 -4.92
C TYR A 16 -12.86 -14.33 -5.53
N ASP A 17 -13.72 -14.87 -6.40
CA ASP A 17 -13.49 -16.15 -7.09
C ASP A 17 -12.35 -16.00 -8.11
N SER A 18 -12.28 -14.86 -8.79
CA SER A 18 -11.22 -14.49 -9.72
C SER A 18 -9.88 -14.35 -9.00
N ILE A 19 -9.86 -13.81 -7.77
CA ILE A 19 -8.64 -13.78 -6.93
C ILE A 19 -8.18 -15.21 -6.60
N ALA A 20 -9.09 -16.10 -6.18
CA ALA A 20 -8.75 -17.48 -5.89
C ALA A 20 -8.22 -18.24 -7.13
N GLY A 21 -8.87 -18.04 -8.28
CA GLY A 21 -8.42 -18.58 -9.57
C GLY A 21 -7.05 -18.05 -9.99
N ALA A 22 -6.79 -16.76 -9.81
CA ALA A 22 -5.49 -16.15 -10.09
C ALA A 22 -4.38 -16.74 -9.19
N VAL A 23 -4.66 -16.95 -7.89
CA VAL A 23 -3.72 -17.64 -6.98
C VAL A 23 -3.44 -19.07 -7.43
N ALA A 24 -4.45 -19.82 -7.87
CA ALA A 24 -4.26 -21.17 -8.40
C ALA A 24 -3.35 -21.20 -9.62
N LYS A 25 -3.49 -20.23 -10.54
CA LYS A 25 -2.58 -20.04 -11.69
C LYS A 25 -1.15 -19.72 -11.24
N ILE A 26 -0.99 -18.81 -10.28
CA ILE A 26 0.34 -18.47 -9.72
C ILE A 26 1.03 -19.72 -9.16
N ARG A 27 0.30 -20.59 -8.45
CA ARG A 27 0.83 -21.85 -7.92
C ARG A 27 1.30 -22.82 -9.01
N GLN A 28 0.73 -22.72 -10.21
CA GLN A 28 1.13 -23.46 -11.39
C GLN A 28 2.20 -22.72 -12.22
N ASN A 29 2.79 -21.65 -11.66
CA ASN A 29 3.77 -20.77 -12.27
C ASN A 29 3.28 -20.04 -13.53
N ASP A 30 1.97 -19.90 -13.70
CA ASP A 30 1.37 -19.16 -14.80
C ASP A 30 1.47 -17.64 -14.55
N ALA A 31 2.04 -16.93 -15.53
CA ALA A 31 2.22 -15.49 -15.51
C ALA A 31 0.91 -14.71 -15.52
N ALA A 32 -0.15 -15.25 -16.13
CA ALA A 32 -1.45 -14.59 -16.20
C ALA A 32 -2.06 -14.41 -14.80
N GLY A 33 -1.86 -15.37 -13.89
CA GLY A 33 -2.29 -15.23 -12.50
C GLY A 33 -1.59 -14.07 -11.79
N ARG A 34 -0.28 -13.88 -12.04
CA ARG A 34 0.48 -12.75 -11.47
C ARG A 34 -0.03 -11.41 -12.00
N GLU A 35 -0.29 -11.32 -13.31
CA GLU A 35 -0.80 -10.10 -13.93
C GLU A 35 -2.20 -9.73 -13.40
N GLN A 36 -3.08 -10.71 -13.18
CA GLN A 36 -4.40 -10.50 -12.56
C GLN A 36 -4.28 -9.91 -11.14
N ILE A 37 -3.43 -10.49 -10.29
CA ILE A 37 -3.23 -9.97 -8.93
C ILE A 37 -2.60 -8.58 -8.95
N LEU A 38 -1.63 -8.33 -9.83
CA LEU A 38 -1.02 -7.01 -9.98
C LEU A 38 -2.04 -5.96 -10.38
N ALA A 39 -2.96 -6.27 -11.30
CA ALA A 39 -4.01 -5.36 -11.72
C ALA A 39 -4.95 -4.98 -10.55
N ALA A 40 -5.37 -5.97 -9.75
CA ALA A 40 -6.22 -5.76 -8.58
C ALA A 40 -5.54 -4.91 -7.49
N VAL A 41 -4.28 -5.21 -7.17
CA VAL A 41 -3.50 -4.45 -6.18
C VAL A 41 -3.18 -3.04 -6.67
N CYS A 42 -2.90 -2.86 -7.97
CA CYS A 42 -2.70 -1.55 -8.58
C CYS A 42 -3.95 -0.68 -8.45
N TRP A 43 -5.13 -1.25 -8.72
CA TRP A 43 -6.39 -0.53 -8.57
C TRP A 43 -6.63 -0.12 -7.11
N ALA A 44 -6.45 -1.04 -6.16
CA ALA A 44 -6.63 -0.72 -4.74
C ALA A 44 -5.67 0.37 -4.24
N ALA A 45 -4.42 0.34 -4.69
CA ALA A 45 -3.40 1.32 -4.27
C ALA A 45 -3.64 2.72 -4.84
N PHE A 46 -4.03 2.83 -6.12
CA PHE A 46 -4.03 4.12 -6.83
C PHE A 46 -5.41 4.65 -7.20
N ALA A 47 -6.47 3.86 -7.01
CA ALA A 47 -7.84 4.23 -7.36
C ALA A 47 -8.86 3.97 -6.25
N CYS A 48 -8.73 2.86 -5.50
CA CYS A 48 -9.75 2.43 -4.54
C CYS A 48 -9.15 1.92 -3.22
N PRO A 49 -8.74 2.81 -2.30
CA PRO A 49 -8.10 2.42 -1.03
C PRO A 49 -8.94 1.50 -0.16
N GLN A 50 -10.29 1.58 -0.23
CA GLN A 50 -11.17 0.68 0.51
C GLN A 50 -11.09 -0.78 0.04
N ALA A 51 -10.60 -1.03 -1.17
CA ALA A 51 -10.41 -2.38 -1.70
C ALA A 51 -9.15 -3.07 -1.17
N ILE A 52 -8.24 -2.36 -0.48
CA ILE A 52 -6.97 -2.94 0.00
C ILE A 52 -7.23 -4.14 0.92
N THR A 53 -7.91 -3.95 2.05
CA THR A 53 -8.20 -5.03 3.01
C THR A 53 -8.89 -6.24 2.36
N PRO A 54 -10.03 -6.09 1.66
CA PRO A 54 -10.72 -7.25 1.06
C PRO A 54 -9.88 -8.00 0.02
N ILE A 55 -9.08 -7.30 -0.80
CA ILE A 55 -8.20 -7.96 -1.79
C ILE A 55 -7.10 -8.75 -1.08
N PHE A 56 -6.42 -8.15 -0.10
CA PHE A 56 -5.35 -8.82 0.63
C PHE A 56 -5.86 -9.99 1.47
N ASP A 57 -7.04 -9.88 2.07
CA ASP A 57 -7.66 -10.98 2.81
C ASP A 57 -8.06 -12.14 1.88
N ALA A 58 -8.62 -11.83 0.70
CA ALA A 58 -8.96 -12.84 -0.30
C ALA A 58 -7.71 -13.56 -0.83
N LEU A 59 -6.65 -12.79 -1.11
CA LEU A 59 -5.33 -13.31 -1.47
C LEU A 59 -4.77 -14.22 -0.38
N ALA A 60 -4.77 -13.77 0.88
CA ALA A 60 -4.27 -14.53 2.01
C ALA A 60 -5.05 -15.83 2.22
N LYS A 61 -6.38 -15.79 2.13
CA LYS A 61 -7.23 -16.99 2.20
C LYS A 61 -6.94 -17.97 1.07
N ALA A 62 -6.87 -17.49 -0.17
CA ALA A 62 -6.58 -18.33 -1.33
C ALA A 62 -5.16 -18.93 -1.27
N TRP A 63 -4.20 -18.17 -0.73
CA TRP A 63 -2.83 -18.62 -0.60
C TRP A 63 -2.64 -19.58 0.58
N LEU A 64 -3.14 -19.27 1.76
CA LEU A 64 -2.89 -20.08 2.96
C LEU A 64 -3.88 -21.24 3.13
N GLY A 65 -5.00 -21.23 2.39
CA GLY A 65 -6.04 -22.25 2.42
C GLY A 65 -7.13 -21.98 3.46
N ALA A 66 -8.32 -22.53 3.21
CA ALA A 66 -9.51 -22.34 4.06
C ALA A 66 -9.36 -22.95 5.48
N GLU A 67 -8.47 -23.92 5.66
CA GLU A 67 -8.23 -24.60 6.93
C GLU A 67 -7.63 -23.70 8.01
N LYS A 68 -7.12 -22.53 7.62
CA LYS A 68 -6.58 -21.53 8.56
C LYS A 68 -7.66 -20.67 9.23
N GLY A 69 -8.95 -20.91 8.95
CA GLY A 69 -10.05 -20.18 9.56
C GLY A 69 -10.09 -18.69 9.20
N LEU A 70 -9.43 -18.30 8.11
CA LEU A 70 -9.40 -16.91 7.64
C LEU A 70 -10.76 -16.54 7.07
N VAL A 71 -11.42 -15.56 7.69
CA VAL A 71 -12.66 -14.95 7.20
C VAL A 71 -12.28 -13.63 6.55
N PRO A 72 -12.36 -13.50 5.21
CA PRO A 72 -11.97 -12.26 4.57
C PRO A 72 -12.96 -11.17 4.91
N ALA A 73 -12.46 -9.95 5.13
CA ALA A 73 -13.32 -8.78 5.08
C ALA A 73 -14.00 -8.75 3.71
N MET A 74 -15.32 -8.86 3.68
CA MET A 74 -16.08 -8.64 2.46
C MET A 74 -16.28 -7.14 2.29
N ALA A 75 -15.95 -6.61 1.12
CA ALA A 75 -16.39 -5.30 0.72
C ALA A 75 -17.93 -5.32 0.70
N ALA A 76 -18.54 -4.25 1.21
CA ALA A 76 -19.96 -4.03 0.99
C ALA A 76 -20.14 -3.77 -0.50
N GLU A 77 -20.65 -4.77 -1.23
CA GLU A 77 -20.83 -4.80 -2.69
C GLU A 77 -19.67 -4.18 -3.49
N PRO A 78 -18.75 -5.02 -4.01
CA PRO A 78 -17.56 -4.59 -4.74
C PRO A 78 -17.86 -3.43 -5.72
N ASP A 79 -18.96 -3.51 -6.48
CA ASP A 79 -19.31 -2.58 -7.56
C ASP A 79 -19.64 -1.15 -7.10
N ASN A 80 -19.83 -0.94 -5.78
CA ASN A 80 -20.20 0.33 -5.19
C ASN A 80 -19.07 1.01 -4.42
N LEU A 81 -17.85 0.46 -4.45
CA LEU A 81 -16.72 1.07 -3.77
C LEU A 81 -16.34 2.42 -4.42
N PRO A 82 -16.28 3.52 -3.64
CA PRO A 82 -15.79 4.79 -4.13
C PRO A 82 -14.37 4.65 -4.69
N SER A 83 -14.20 5.03 -5.96
CA SER A 83 -12.92 4.95 -6.64
C SER A 83 -12.64 6.22 -7.45
N ALA A 84 -11.35 6.50 -7.63
CA ALA A 84 -10.87 7.56 -8.50
C ALA A 84 -10.52 7.00 -9.90
N PRO A 85 -10.68 7.79 -10.97
CA PRO A 85 -10.21 7.38 -12.29
C PRO A 85 -8.67 7.32 -12.32
N LEU A 86 -8.13 6.37 -13.10
CA LEU A 86 -6.71 6.32 -13.45
C LEU A 86 -6.51 6.97 -14.82
N GLU A 87 -6.10 8.24 -14.80
CA GLU A 87 -5.92 9.05 -16.00
C GLU A 87 -4.69 8.60 -16.81
N SER A 88 -4.63 8.99 -18.09
CA SER A 88 -3.45 8.69 -18.93
C SER A 88 -2.15 9.26 -18.36
N SER A 89 -2.22 10.39 -17.66
CA SER A 89 -1.09 11.00 -16.92
C SER A 89 -0.54 10.08 -15.82
N PHE A 90 -1.42 9.43 -15.06
CA PHE A 90 -1.04 8.42 -14.07
C PHE A 90 -0.27 7.27 -14.73
N TRP A 91 -0.80 6.71 -15.81
CA TRP A 91 -0.15 5.59 -16.51
C TRP A 91 1.21 5.96 -17.09
N GLN A 92 1.34 7.16 -17.64
CA GLN A 92 2.63 7.68 -18.10
C GLN A 92 3.65 7.74 -16.95
N ALA A 93 3.26 8.27 -15.78
CA ALA A 93 4.13 8.32 -14.60
C ALA A 93 4.47 6.92 -14.09
N PHE A 94 3.47 6.04 -13.96
CA PHE A 94 3.63 4.66 -13.52
C PHE A 94 4.63 3.89 -14.38
N TRP A 95 4.46 3.93 -15.70
CA TRP A 95 5.38 3.26 -16.61
C TRP A 95 6.77 3.89 -16.64
N SER A 96 6.87 5.21 -16.46
CA SER A 96 8.17 5.87 -16.33
C SER A 96 8.96 5.33 -15.14
N VAL A 97 8.30 5.07 -14.00
CA VAL A 97 8.94 4.44 -12.83
C VAL A 97 9.36 3.00 -13.16
N ILE A 98 8.51 2.21 -13.82
CA ILE A 98 8.84 0.82 -14.20
C ILE A 98 10.01 0.74 -15.20
N ASP A 99 10.06 1.67 -16.16
CA ASP A 99 11.08 1.70 -17.22
C ASP A 99 12.45 2.14 -16.71
N GLN A 100 12.48 2.89 -15.60
CA GLN A 100 13.72 3.28 -14.97
C GLN A 100 14.42 2.03 -14.43
N LYS A 101 15.62 1.79 -14.96
CA LYS A 101 16.51 0.70 -14.52
C LYS A 101 17.51 1.25 -13.50
N ASN A 102 17.89 0.41 -12.54
CA ASN A 102 18.96 0.67 -11.56
C ASN A 102 18.63 1.77 -10.54
N PHE A 103 17.48 1.65 -9.88
CA PHE A 103 17.28 2.38 -8.64
C PHE A 103 18.23 1.89 -7.55
N ASP A 104 18.79 2.82 -6.79
CA ASP A 104 19.19 2.53 -5.42
C ASP A 104 17.95 2.54 -4.50
N ALA A 105 18.11 2.10 -3.25
CA ALA A 105 16.98 1.95 -2.33
C ALA A 105 16.22 3.28 -2.06
N ILE A 106 16.94 4.41 -2.07
CA ILE A 106 16.36 5.74 -1.78
C ILE A 106 15.58 6.23 -3.01
N SER A 107 16.18 6.15 -4.19
CA SER A 107 15.61 6.63 -5.44
C SER A 107 14.35 5.86 -5.85
N ILE A 108 14.27 4.54 -5.61
CA ILE A 108 13.01 3.81 -5.86
C ILE A 108 11.90 4.30 -4.91
N THR A 109 12.25 4.54 -3.64
CA THR A 109 11.27 4.98 -2.62
C THR A 109 10.70 6.34 -3.00
N ALA A 110 11.57 7.29 -3.36
CA ALA A 110 11.15 8.60 -3.83
C ALA A 110 10.33 8.53 -5.13
N ALA A 111 10.73 7.71 -6.10
CA ALA A 111 10.01 7.57 -7.36
C ALA A 111 8.61 6.97 -7.19
N VAL A 112 8.46 5.96 -6.33
CA VAL A 112 7.15 5.37 -6.01
C VAL A 112 6.30 6.34 -5.22
N ALA A 113 6.85 7.03 -4.21
CA ALA A 113 6.13 8.07 -3.47
C ALA A 113 5.64 9.20 -4.40
N GLY A 114 6.46 9.57 -5.38
CA GLY A 114 6.14 10.56 -6.42
C GLY A 114 4.91 10.21 -7.27
N LEU A 115 4.53 8.92 -7.38
CA LEU A 115 3.28 8.53 -8.05
C LEU A 115 2.04 9.12 -7.37
N GLY A 116 2.12 9.45 -6.07
CA GLY A 116 1.07 10.18 -5.36
C GLY A 116 0.76 11.56 -5.96
N GLY A 117 1.72 12.17 -6.67
CA GLY A 117 1.47 13.41 -7.42
C GLY A 117 0.73 13.21 -8.75
N ALA A 118 0.62 11.96 -9.23
CA ALA A 118 -0.01 11.63 -10.51
C ALA A 118 -1.39 10.97 -10.36
N VAL A 119 -1.82 10.65 -9.13
CA VAL A 119 -3.18 10.13 -8.90
C VAL A 119 -4.22 11.26 -8.99
N HIS A 120 -5.46 10.90 -9.29
CA HIS A 120 -6.56 11.86 -9.38
C HIS A 120 -6.84 12.55 -8.03
N SER A 121 -7.26 13.82 -8.08
CA SER A 121 -7.41 14.69 -6.89
C SER A 121 -8.37 14.16 -5.83
N SER A 122 -9.34 13.31 -6.18
CA SER A 122 -10.24 12.66 -5.22
C SER A 122 -9.55 11.62 -4.33
N MET A 123 -8.36 11.12 -4.69
CA MET A 123 -7.67 10.06 -3.95
C MET A 123 -7.33 10.45 -2.51
N LEU A 124 -7.06 11.73 -2.24
CA LEU A 124 -6.80 12.18 -0.87
C LEU A 124 -8.00 11.93 0.05
N ALA A 125 -9.20 12.33 -0.41
CA ALA A 125 -10.43 12.15 0.35
C ALA A 125 -10.82 10.67 0.48
N LEU A 126 -10.63 9.88 -0.59
CA LEU A 126 -10.89 8.43 -0.58
C LEU A 126 -9.95 7.71 0.39
N SER A 127 -8.67 8.07 0.42
CA SER A 127 -7.67 7.48 1.30
C SER A 127 -7.92 7.84 2.76
N GLU A 128 -8.26 9.10 3.06
CA GLU A 128 -8.66 9.52 4.41
C GLU A 128 -9.91 8.77 4.88
N ALA A 129 -10.92 8.62 4.01
CA ALA A 129 -12.14 7.88 4.35
C ALA A 129 -11.86 6.39 4.60
N ALA A 130 -11.01 5.75 3.80
CA ALA A 130 -10.62 4.37 4.00
C ALA A 130 -9.83 4.18 5.31
N ALA A 131 -8.82 5.01 5.55
CA ALA A 131 -8.05 5.01 6.79
C ALA A 131 -8.94 5.22 8.03
N ALA A 132 -9.85 6.19 7.95
CA ALA A 132 -10.81 6.51 8.98
C ALA A 132 -11.76 5.37 9.36
N GLN A 133 -12.15 4.55 8.38
CA GLN A 133 -13.12 3.47 8.55
C GLN A 133 -12.45 2.14 8.91
N HIS A 134 -11.13 2.02 8.70
CA HIS A 134 -10.42 0.79 8.97
C HIS A 134 -10.43 0.46 10.48
N PRO A 135 -10.90 -0.74 10.89
CA PRO A 135 -11.00 -1.10 12.31
C PRO A 135 -9.69 -0.96 13.09
N GLY A 136 -8.57 -1.30 12.45
CA GLY A 136 -7.23 -1.18 13.03
C GLY A 136 -6.69 0.25 13.14
N ALA A 137 -7.36 1.24 12.56
CA ALA A 137 -6.93 2.64 12.55
C ALA A 137 -7.97 3.60 13.15
N SER A 138 -8.96 3.08 13.90
CA SER A 138 -10.02 3.88 14.53
C SER A 138 -9.53 5.06 15.39
N ALA A 139 -8.34 4.95 15.98
CA ALA A 139 -7.73 6.02 16.78
C ALA A 139 -6.92 7.03 15.95
N ALA A 140 -6.67 6.79 14.67
CA ALA A 140 -5.78 7.61 13.84
C ALA A 140 -6.24 9.07 13.75
N LYS A 141 -7.56 9.31 13.71
CA LYS A 141 -8.12 10.67 13.65
C LYS A 141 -7.82 11.55 14.86
N THR A 142 -7.59 10.94 16.02
CA THR A 142 -7.50 11.67 17.29
C THR A 142 -6.11 11.59 17.92
N ARG A 143 -5.25 10.72 17.43
CA ARG A 143 -3.88 10.60 17.93
C ARG A 143 -3.00 11.72 17.39
N PRO A 144 -2.10 12.27 18.22
CA PRO A 144 -1.07 13.17 17.73
C PRO A 144 -0.10 12.42 16.83
N VAL A 145 0.46 13.12 15.85
CA VAL A 145 1.55 12.61 15.01
C VAL A 145 2.74 12.27 15.92
N PRO A 146 3.37 11.09 15.77
CA PRO A 146 4.60 10.77 16.48
C PRO A 146 5.68 11.82 16.23
N GLY A 147 6.36 12.22 17.30
CA GLY A 147 7.54 13.09 17.19
C GLY A 147 8.71 12.40 16.50
N HIS A 148 9.83 13.11 16.37
CA HIS A 148 11.07 12.52 15.87
C HIS A 148 11.57 11.41 16.81
N THR A 149 12.17 10.38 16.21
CA THR A 149 12.73 9.26 16.96
C THR A 149 13.95 9.71 17.77
N ASP A 150 13.90 9.57 19.09
CA ASP A 150 15.03 9.84 19.99
C ASP A 150 15.87 8.57 20.21
N LEU A 151 17.01 8.48 19.51
CA LEU A 151 17.93 7.35 19.64
C LEU A 151 18.47 7.16 21.06
N LYS A 152 18.67 8.24 21.83
CA LYS A 152 19.13 8.12 23.22
C LYS A 152 18.05 7.49 24.09
N ALA A 153 16.79 7.90 23.90
CA ALA A 153 15.68 7.27 24.58
C ALA A 153 15.58 5.78 24.22
N LEU A 154 15.66 5.44 22.93
CA LEU A 154 15.60 4.03 22.49
C LEU A 154 16.71 3.16 23.08
N ALA A 155 17.94 3.69 23.18
CA ALA A 155 19.08 2.98 23.76
C ALA A 155 18.86 2.54 25.23
N THR A 156 18.00 3.26 25.95
CA THR A 156 17.70 2.99 27.37
C THR A 156 16.52 2.03 27.59
N THR A 157 15.80 1.67 26.52
CA THR A 157 14.67 0.74 26.62
C THR A 157 15.13 -0.70 26.90
N PRO A 158 14.27 -1.58 27.45
CA PRO A 158 14.64 -2.97 27.73
C PRO A 158 15.12 -3.70 26.48
N LYS A 159 16.16 -4.54 26.62
CA LYS A 159 16.80 -5.24 25.49
C LYS A 159 15.87 -6.12 24.67
N ASN A 160 14.78 -6.61 25.26
CA ASN A 160 13.75 -7.43 24.62
C ASN A 160 12.55 -6.61 24.12
N SER A 161 12.64 -5.28 24.10
CA SER A 161 11.58 -4.40 23.62
C SER A 161 11.77 -4.02 22.15
N LEU A 162 10.66 -3.64 21.50
CA LEU A 162 10.69 -3.11 20.14
C LEU A 162 11.58 -1.86 20.01
N GLY A 163 11.62 -1.02 21.06
CA GLY A 163 12.45 0.19 21.06
C GLY A 163 13.94 -0.10 20.97
N TYR A 164 14.41 -1.10 21.71
CA TYR A 164 15.82 -1.51 21.67
C TYR A 164 16.17 -2.18 20.34
N THR A 165 15.26 -3.01 19.81
CA THR A 165 15.42 -3.58 18.45
C THR A 165 15.55 -2.48 17.39
N LEU A 166 14.70 -1.45 17.44
CA LEU A 166 14.79 -0.32 16.51
C LEU A 166 16.12 0.43 16.65
N HIS A 167 16.59 0.68 17.88
CA HIS A 167 17.91 1.26 18.11
C HIS A 167 19.03 0.47 17.43
N GLN A 168 19.04 -0.86 17.57
CA GLN A 168 20.05 -1.72 16.95
C GLN A 168 19.98 -1.68 15.42
N MET A 169 18.78 -1.65 14.83
CA MET A 169 18.65 -1.52 13.38
C MET A 169 19.30 -0.23 12.85
N VAL A 170 19.15 0.87 13.56
CA VAL A 170 19.74 2.16 13.14
C VAL A 170 21.23 2.21 13.40
N VAL A 171 21.67 1.87 14.62
CA VAL A 171 23.07 2.07 15.04
C VAL A 171 23.98 0.96 14.53
N ASP A 172 23.54 -0.30 14.62
CA ASP A 172 24.38 -1.45 14.28
C ASP A 172 24.29 -1.78 12.78
N ASN A 173 23.11 -1.60 12.17
CA ASN A 173 22.86 -1.97 10.77
C ASN A 173 22.76 -0.77 9.80
N GLY A 174 22.88 0.46 10.30
CA GLY A 174 22.88 1.67 9.47
C GLY A 174 21.56 1.96 8.76
N TYR A 175 20.43 1.50 9.31
CA TYR A 175 19.11 1.82 8.74
C TYR A 175 18.84 3.32 8.86
N ASP A 176 18.33 3.89 7.77
CA ASP A 176 17.78 5.24 7.78
C ASP A 176 16.40 5.24 8.43
N LEU A 177 16.20 6.12 9.41
CA LEU A 177 14.94 6.29 10.12
C LEU A 177 13.91 7.04 9.28
N GLU A 178 14.36 7.93 8.39
CA GLU A 178 13.51 8.83 7.62
C GLU A 178 13.99 8.89 6.17
N VAL A 179 13.68 7.83 5.42
CA VAL A 179 13.99 7.75 3.98
C VAL A 179 13.29 8.87 3.18
N LEU A 180 12.16 9.37 3.69
CA LEU A 180 11.46 10.53 3.17
C LEU A 180 11.40 11.61 4.24
N ASP A 181 11.80 12.83 3.88
CA ASP A 181 11.70 14.00 4.74
C ASP A 181 10.21 14.37 4.92
N ARG A 182 9.73 14.30 6.17
CA ARG A 182 8.32 14.51 6.53
C ARG A 182 7.81 15.92 6.16
N ASP A 183 8.68 16.92 6.18
CA ASP A 183 8.32 18.30 5.87
C ASP A 183 8.29 18.50 4.35
N ALA A 184 9.24 17.91 3.62
CA ALA A 184 9.29 17.92 2.16
C ALA A 184 8.06 17.24 1.52
N ILE A 185 7.56 16.17 2.14
CA ILE A 185 6.31 15.49 1.71
C ILE A 185 5.04 16.13 2.25
N GLN A 186 5.15 17.25 3.00
CA GLN A 186 4.02 17.99 3.56
C GLN A 186 3.11 17.13 4.44
N LEU A 187 3.70 16.26 5.27
CA LEU A 187 2.95 15.35 6.15
C LEU A 187 1.96 16.11 7.03
N SER A 188 2.32 17.31 7.50
CA SER A 188 1.47 18.17 8.34
C SER A 188 0.16 18.58 7.68
N GLU A 189 0.14 18.66 6.35
CA GLU A 189 -0.99 19.11 5.53
C GLU A 189 -1.97 17.97 5.21
N LEU A 190 -1.61 16.72 5.53
CA LEU A 190 -2.51 15.59 5.35
C LEU A 190 -3.72 15.67 6.31
N PRO A 191 -4.89 15.15 5.89
CA PRO A 191 -6.03 14.96 6.76
C PRO A 191 -5.70 14.08 7.99
N PRO A 192 -6.49 14.16 9.08
CA PRO A 192 -6.09 13.63 10.39
C PRO A 192 -5.68 12.17 10.42
N ALA A 193 -6.44 11.25 9.79
CA ALA A 193 -6.08 9.84 9.83
C ALA A 193 -4.81 9.57 9.01
N LEU A 194 -4.72 10.12 7.79
CA LEU A 194 -3.53 9.98 6.96
C LEU A 194 -2.28 10.60 7.60
N ARG A 195 -2.42 11.75 8.23
CA ARG A 195 -1.31 12.44 8.92
C ARG A 195 -0.75 11.64 10.10
N TYR A 196 -1.56 10.81 10.75
CA TYR A 196 -1.09 9.95 11.84
C TYR A 196 -0.46 8.64 11.32
N LEU A 197 -0.95 8.12 10.20
CA LEU A 197 -0.57 6.82 9.66
C LEU A 197 0.68 6.85 8.75
N ASN A 198 1.08 8.04 8.30
CA ASN A 198 2.31 8.30 7.54
C ASN A 198 3.31 9.03 8.43
#